data_AF-A0A3M1BL90-F1
#
_entry.id   AF-A0A3M1BL90-F1
#
_cell.length_a   1.000
_cell.length_b   1.000
_cell.length_c   1.000
_cell.angle_alpha   90.00
_cell.angle_beta   90.00
_cell.angle_gamma   90.00
#
_symmetry.space_group_name_H-M   'P 1'
#
loop_
_entity.id
_entity.type
_entity.pdbx_description
1 polymer ?
#
loop_
_entity_poly.entity_id
_entity_poly.type
_entity_poly.pdbx_seq_one_letter_code
_entity_poly.pdbx_strand_id
1 'polypeptide(L)' 'MPKVNLEEIDKLNAVVDIAVTPEDYEPEMKKELKKLATSQNMKGFRKGKTPISF' A
#
# COMPACT_ATOMS: atom_id res chain seq x y z
N MET A 1 -7.29 5.61 6.67
CA MET A 1 -7.29 4.65 7.79
C MET A 1 -8.41 3.69 7.49
N PRO A 2 -8.11 2.39 7.28
CA PRO A 2 -9.10 1.43 6.84
C PRO A 2 -10.21 1.28 7.87
N LYS A 3 -11.43 1.04 7.38
CA LYS A 3 -12.58 0.81 8.24
C LYS A 3 -12.45 -0.60 8.81
N VAL A 4 -12.22 -0.68 10.11
CA VAL A 4 -12.17 -1.94 10.86
C VAL A 4 -13.51 -2.14 11.53
N ASN A 5 -14.24 -3.17 11.12
CA ASN A 5 -15.44 -3.63 11.79
C ASN A 5 -15.08 -4.84 12.64
N LEU A 6 -15.41 -4.78 13.93
CA LEU A 6 -15.19 -5.87 14.86
C LEU A 6 -16.53 -6.53 15.15
N GLU A 7 -16.71 -7.79 14.74
CA GLU A 7 -17.87 -8.59 15.11
C GLU A 7 -17.48 -9.53 16.24
N GLU A 8 -17.99 -9.26 17.44
CA GLU A 8 -17.85 -10.14 18.60
C GLU A 8 -18.90 -11.26 18.49
N ILE A 9 -18.47 -12.45 18.08
CA ILE A 9 -19.36 -13.61 17.88
C ILE A 9 -19.55 -14.37 19.20
N ASP A 10 -18.53 -14.45 20.07
CA ASP A 10 -18.61 -15.08 21.40
C ASP A 10 -17.46 -14.59 22.34
N LYS A 11 -17.52 -14.90 23.65
CA LYS A 11 -16.52 -14.51 24.67
C LYS A 11 -15.07 -14.92 24.39
N LEU A 12 -14.86 -15.90 23.50
CA LEU A 12 -13.53 -16.41 23.12
C LEU A 12 -13.13 -16.04 21.69
N ASN A 13 -14.10 -15.75 20.82
CA ASN A 13 -13.88 -15.67 19.38
C ASN A 13 -14.45 -14.37 18.82
N ALA A 14 -13.58 -13.58 18.18
CA ALA A 14 -13.95 -12.36 17.47
C ALA A 14 -13.50 -12.48 16.00
N VAL A 15 -14.32 -11.96 15.09
CA VAL A 15 -13.98 -11.83 13.67
C VAL A 15 -13.75 -10.35 13.39
N VAL A 16 -12.63 -10.04 12.74
CA VAL A 16 -12.22 -8.68 12.42
C VAL A 16 -12.27 -8.52 10.92
N ASP A 17 -13.26 -7.76 10.46
CA ASP A 17 -13.43 -7.41 9.07
C ASP A 17 -12.75 -6.07 8.78
N ILE A 18 -11.69 -6.12 7.98
CA ILE A 18 -10.93 -4.93 7.59
C ILE A 18 -11.31 -4.60 6.15
N ALA A 19 -12.10 -3.54 5.97
CA ALA A 19 -12.37 -2.99 4.65
C ALA A 19 -11.24 -2.02 4.28
N VAL A 20 -10.37 -2.45 3.37
CA VAL A 20 -9.31 -1.63 2.79
C VAL A 20 -9.82 -1.00 1.51
N THR A 21 -9.90 0.33 1.46
CA THR A 21 -10.26 1.04 0.23
C THR A 21 -9.01 1.50 -0.53
N PRO A 22 -9.09 1.78 -1.84
CA PRO A 22 -7.95 2.26 -2.63
C PRO A 22 -7.24 3.48 -2.01
N GLU A 23 -8.01 4.38 -1.42
CA GLU A 23 -7.50 5.60 -0.80
C GLU A 23 -6.62 5.33 0.42
N ASP A 24 -6.79 4.19 1.10
CA ASP A 24 -6.03 3.85 2.30
C ASP A 24 -4.57 3.48 2.00
N TYR A 25 -4.31 2.79 0.88
CA TYR A 25 -2.97 2.32 0.53
C TYR A 25 -2.33 3.11 -0.60
N GLU A 26 -3.10 3.83 -1.41
CA GLU A 26 -2.59 4.67 -2.49
C GLU A 26 -1.43 5.61 -2.10
N PRO A 27 -1.49 6.37 -0.98
CA PRO A 27 -0.40 7.28 -0.64
C PRO A 27 0.89 6.54 -0.27
N GLU A 28 0.79 5.42 0.45
CA GLU A 28 1.94 4.59 0.80
C GLU A 28 2.52 3.88 -0.42
N MET A 29 1.66 3.35 -1.28
CA MET A 29 2.04 2.72 -2.53
C MET A 29 2.77 3.71 -3.45
N LYS A 30 2.23 4.92 -3.65
CA LYS A 30 2.88 5.99 -4.43
C LYS A 30 4.22 6.41 -3.82
N LYS A 31 4.34 6.41 -2.49
CA LYS A 31 5.60 6.72 -1.77
C LYS A 31 6.66 5.65 -2.01
N GLU A 32 6.32 4.38 -1.90
CA GLU A 32 7.23 3.28 -2.15
C GLU A 32 7.65 3.21 -3.62
N LEU A 33 6.72 3.44 -4.56
CA LEU A 33 7.06 3.53 -6.00
C LEU A 33 8.05 4.65 -6.31
N LYS A 34 7.89 5.83 -5.70
CA LYS A 34 8.86 6.93 -5.84
C LYS A 34 10.23 6.57 -5.27
N LYS A 35 10.27 5.89 -4.12
CA LYS A 35 11.54 5.40 -3.54
C LYS A 35 12.21 4.41 -4.48
N LEU A 36 11.47 3.45 -5.01
CA LEU A 36 11.98 2.45 -5.96
C LEU A 36 12.52 3.10 -7.24
N ALA A 37 11.80 4.05 -7.83
CA ALA A 37 12.26 4.78 -9.01
C ALA A 37 13.55 5.59 -8.76
N THR A 38 13.79 5.98 -7.50
CA THR A 38 14.98 6.75 -7.09
C THR A 38 16.17 5.87 -6.72
N SER A 39 15.92 4.74 -6.04
CA SER A 39 16.96 3.88 -5.47
C SER A 39 17.46 2.83 -6.45
N GLN A 40 16.58 2.30 -7.31
CA GLN A 40 16.91 1.18 -8.19
C GLN A 40 17.59 1.66 -9.47
N ASN A 41 18.72 1.03 -9.82
CA ASN A 41 19.36 1.19 -11.12
C ASN A 41 18.65 0.31 -12.14
N MET A 42 17.55 0.80 -12.72
CA MET A 42 16.91 0.11 -13.84
C MET A 42 17.75 0.23 -15.12
N LYS A 43 18.02 -0.91 -15.77
CA LYS A 43 18.79 -0.97 -17.02
C LYS A 43 18.07 -0.14 -18.10
N GLY A 44 18.80 0.76 -18.74
CA GLY A 44 18.26 1.68 -19.75
C GLY A 44 17.75 3.02 -19.22
N PHE A 45 17.66 3.21 -17.89
CA PHE A 45 17.27 4.47 -17.28
C PHE A 45 18.40 5.06 -16.43
N ARG A 46 18.55 6.38 -16.48
CA ARG A 46 19.43 7.09 -15.54
C ARG A 46 18.82 7.02 -14.15
N LYS A 47 19.65 6.72 -13.14
CA LYS A 47 19.25 6.66 -11.72
C LYS A 47 18.35 7.84 -11.34
N GLY A 48 17.18 7.55 -10.75
CA GLY A 48 16.22 8.57 -10.33
C GLY A 48 15.37 9.20 -11.43
N LYS A 49 15.45 8.71 -12.67
CA LYS A 49 14.63 9.16 -13.81
C LYS A 49 13.85 8.04 -14.45
N THR A 50 13.58 6.97 -13.71
CA THR A 50 12.73 5.89 -14.19
C THR A 50 11.27 6.34 -14.19
N PRO A 51 10.56 6.30 -15.33
CA PRO A 51 9.14 6.63 -15.38
C PRO A 51 8.33 5.60 -14.60
N ILE A 52 7.46 6.11 -13.72
CA ILE A 52 6.43 5.31 -13.05
C ILE A 52 5.23 5.33 -13.99
N SER A 53 5.21 4.43 -14.98
CA SER A 53 4.01 4.24 -15.82
C SER A 53 3.00 3.42 -15.03
N PHE A 54 1.79 3.94 -14.93
CA PHE A 54 0.59 3.13 -14.66
C PHE A 54 0.03 2.64 -15.99
#